data_AF-A0A968ZY07-F1
#
_entry.id   AF-A0A968ZY07-F1
#
_cell.length_a   1.000
_cell.length_b   1.000
_cell.length_c   1.000
_cell.angle_alpha   90.00
_cell.angle_beta   90.00
_cell.angle_gamma   90.00
#
_symmetry.space_group_name_H-M   'P 1'
#
loop_
_entity.id
_entity.type
_entity.pdbx_description
1 polymer ?
#
loop_
_entity_poly.entity_id
_entity_poly.type
_entity_poly.pdbx_seq_one_letter_code
_entity_poly.pdbx_strand_id
1 'polypeptide(L)'
;MYQSSEPTSEPTSKTTSEPASSSASGPKAEPETPSSAAAQPSRSRAPKRKDVRHILLGAADALHLDILNMHVLGYAEATAWSKPQPTGKPNEVVRVLIKTQLVE
;
A
#
# COMPACT_ATOMS: atom_id res chain seq x y z
N MET A 1 -35.16 -30.90 29.06
CA MET A 1 -34.00 -31.31 29.89
C MET A 1 -32.82 -31.42 28.95
N TYR A 2 -31.77 -30.59 28.94
CA TYR A 2 -31.29 -29.51 29.81
C TYR A 2 -30.71 -28.41 28.90
N GLN A 3 -30.91 -27.15 29.29
CA GLN A 3 -30.09 -26.01 28.86
C GLN A 3 -28.74 -26.10 29.58
N SER A 4 -27.63 -25.73 28.92
CA SER A 4 -26.37 -25.41 29.60
C SER A 4 -25.96 -23.99 29.26
N SER A 5 -25.90 -23.20 30.32
CA SER A 5 -25.66 -21.76 30.39
C SER A 5 -24.19 -21.38 30.14
N GLU A 6 -24.00 -20.13 29.71
CA GLU A 6 -22.75 -19.37 29.56
C GLU A 6 -22.13 -18.95 30.95
N PRO A 7 -21.31 -17.88 31.05
CA PRO A 7 -19.84 -17.86 31.06
C PRO A 7 -19.29 -17.28 32.39
N THR A 8 -18.00 -17.42 32.75
CA THR A 8 -17.42 -16.54 33.79
C THR A 8 -15.88 -16.43 33.79
N SER A 9 -15.43 -15.17 33.95
CA SER A 9 -14.26 -14.70 34.74
C SER A 9 -12.98 -14.29 34.00
N GLU A 10 -12.93 -13.01 33.65
CA GLU A 10 -11.85 -12.03 33.92
C GLU A 10 -11.30 -12.11 35.39
N PRO A 11 -10.31 -11.30 35.90
CA PRO A 11 -9.37 -10.34 35.29
C PRO A 11 -7.94 -10.30 35.96
N THR A 12 -7.12 -9.33 35.52
CA THR A 12 -6.04 -8.60 36.24
C THR A 12 -4.65 -9.22 36.52
N SER A 13 -3.63 -8.50 36.07
CA SER A 13 -2.48 -8.03 36.89
C SER A 13 -2.00 -6.71 36.25
N LYS A 14 -2.19 -5.53 36.88
CA LYS A 14 -1.27 -4.86 37.84
C LYS A 14 0.17 -4.76 37.28
N THR A 15 0.93 -3.67 37.35
CA THR A 15 0.87 -2.38 38.07
C THR A 15 2.26 -1.73 37.85
N THR A 16 2.37 -0.41 38.05
CA THR A 16 3.60 0.30 38.48
C THR A 16 4.68 0.58 37.44
N SER A 17 5.31 1.74 37.34
CA SER A 17 5.15 3.07 37.96
C SER A 17 6.04 4.03 37.15
N GLU A 18 5.60 5.28 37.05
CA GLU A 18 6.42 6.49 36.83
C GLU A 18 7.58 6.59 37.87
N PRO A 19 8.65 7.40 37.69
CA PRO A 19 8.50 8.86 37.62
C PRO A 19 9.53 9.68 36.79
N ALA A 20 9.03 10.84 36.35
CA ALA A 20 9.54 12.21 36.40
C ALA A 20 11.05 12.59 36.50
N SER A 21 11.26 13.87 36.14
CA SER A 21 12.36 14.78 36.49
C SER A 21 13.60 14.73 35.59
N SER A 22 14.27 15.83 35.23
CA SER A 22 14.07 17.26 35.49
C SER A 22 15.06 18.05 34.62
N SER A 23 14.63 19.25 34.20
CA SER A 23 15.36 20.51 34.12
C SER A 23 16.90 20.52 33.94
N ALA A 24 17.40 21.21 32.91
CA ALA A 24 18.63 22.02 33.01
C ALA A 24 18.70 23.12 31.94
N SER A 25 19.07 24.32 32.39
CA SER A 25 19.14 25.62 31.69
C SER A 25 20.30 25.81 30.71
N GLY A 26 20.07 26.69 29.70
CA GLY A 26 21.02 27.64 29.09
C GLY A 26 21.98 27.10 28.01
N PRO A 27 22.55 27.92 27.08
CA PRO A 27 22.88 29.36 27.18
C PRO A 27 22.31 30.25 26.01
N LYS A 28 22.02 31.54 26.21
CA LYS A 28 22.85 32.76 26.07
C LYS A 28 23.51 32.98 24.69
N ALA A 29 23.22 34.15 24.10
CA ALA A 29 23.37 34.60 22.71
C ALA A 29 24.81 34.77 22.14
N GLU A 30 24.92 34.48 20.82
CA GLU A 30 25.61 35.11 19.64
C GLU A 30 26.93 35.92 19.75
N PRO A 31 27.64 36.24 18.63
CA PRO A 31 27.67 35.72 17.24
C PRO A 31 29.14 35.33 16.81
N GLU A 32 29.44 34.65 15.70
CA GLU A 32 29.89 35.24 14.41
C GLU A 32 30.54 34.15 13.49
N THR A 33 30.03 34.06 12.25
CA THR A 33 30.67 33.72 10.93
C THR A 33 31.58 32.47 10.70
N PRO A 34 31.72 31.92 9.46
CA PRO A 34 31.09 32.27 8.18
C PRO A 34 30.28 31.14 7.51
N SER A 35 29.36 31.59 6.64
CA SER A 35 28.79 30.93 5.47
C SER A 35 29.48 29.63 5.03
N SER A 36 29.08 28.50 5.62
CA SER A 36 29.14 27.22 4.91
C SER A 36 27.92 27.21 4.01
N ALA A 37 28.13 27.49 2.73
CA ALA A 37 27.16 27.19 1.69
C ALA A 37 26.95 25.66 1.75
N ALA A 38 26.04 25.24 2.62
CA ALA A 38 25.53 23.88 2.64
C ALA A 38 25.02 23.63 1.23
N ALA A 39 25.74 22.78 0.50
CA ALA A 39 25.25 22.21 -0.74
C ALA A 39 23.89 21.60 -0.40
N GLN A 40 22.83 22.36 -0.66
CA GLN A 40 21.47 21.87 -0.56
C GLN A 40 21.45 20.64 -1.46
N PRO A 41 21.15 19.44 -0.95
CA PRO A 41 20.91 18.33 -1.84
C PRO A 41 19.80 18.82 -2.77
N SER A 42 20.13 18.96 -4.05
CA SER A 42 19.12 19.19 -5.08
C SER A 42 18.06 18.15 -4.82
N ARG A 43 16.84 18.58 -4.46
CA ARG A 43 15.74 17.69 -4.14
C ARG A 43 15.39 16.93 -5.42
N SER A 44 16.14 15.89 -5.73
CA SER A 44 15.82 14.95 -6.79
C SER A 44 14.47 14.40 -6.41
N ARG A 45 13.45 14.65 -7.24
CA ARG A 45 12.12 14.10 -7.00
C ARG A 45 12.26 12.59 -6.96
N ALA A 46 12.15 12.01 -5.77
CA ALA A 46 12.18 10.56 -5.64
C ALA A 46 11.05 10.01 -6.52
N PRO A 47 11.33 9.03 -7.38
CA PRO A 47 10.34 8.55 -8.33
C PRO A 47 9.16 7.93 -7.55
N LYS A 48 7.94 8.32 -7.92
CA LYS A 48 6.73 7.98 -7.18
C LYS A 48 6.14 6.70 -7.74
N ARG A 49 5.91 5.71 -6.88
CA ARG A 49 5.16 4.50 -7.25
C ARG A 49 3.67 4.82 -7.26
N LYS A 50 2.96 4.47 -8.33
CA LYS A 50 1.50 4.60 -8.45
C LYS A 50 0.90 3.30 -8.96
N ASP A 51 -0.23 2.91 -8.38
CA ASP A 51 -0.97 1.75 -8.87
C ASP A 51 -1.85 2.12 -10.05
N VAL A 52 -1.75 1.32 -11.11
CA VAL A 52 -2.57 1.43 -12.31
C VAL A 52 -3.48 0.20 -12.38
N ARG A 53 -4.76 0.44 -12.61
CA ARG A 53 -5.77 -0.61 -12.82
C ARG A 53 -6.09 -0.72 -14.30
N HIS A 54 -5.83 -1.88 -14.88
CA HIS A 54 -6.25 -2.24 -16.23
C HIS A 54 -7.56 -3.02 -16.15
N ILE A 55 -8.54 -2.61 -16.95
CA ILE A 55 -9.85 -3.25 -17.02
C ILE A 55 -10.06 -3.66 -18.47
N LEU A 56 -10.13 -4.96 -18.73
CA LEU A 56 -10.49 -5.52 -20.02
C LEU A 56 -11.93 -6.01 -19.96
N LEU A 57 -12.75 -5.61 -20.92
CA LEU A 57 -14.16 -5.96 -21.03
C LEU A 57 -14.43 -6.46 -22.45
N GLY A 58 -15.04 -7.64 -22.58
CA GLY A 58 -15.33 -8.20 -23.90
C GLY A 58 -15.61 -9.69 -23.86
N ALA A 59 -15.51 -10.33 -25.02
CA ALA A 59 -15.73 -11.76 -25.15
C ALA A 59 -14.70 -12.59 -24.36
N ALA A 60 -15.14 -13.65 -23.70
CA ALA A 60 -14.26 -14.46 -22.85
C ALA A 60 -13.01 -14.99 -23.60
N ASP A 61 -13.21 -15.48 -24.83
CA ASP A 61 -12.14 -16.05 -25.65
C ASP A 61 -11.19 -14.95 -26.19
N ALA A 62 -11.76 -13.82 -26.59
CA ALA A 62 -10.98 -12.66 -27.05
C ALA A 62 -10.11 -12.10 -25.93
N LEU A 63 -10.67 -11.94 -24.73
CA LEU A 63 -9.92 -11.47 -23.57
C LEU A 63 -8.84 -12.46 -23.13
N HIS A 64 -9.08 -13.77 -23.30
CA HIS A 64 -8.05 -14.77 -23.01
C HIS A 64 -6.85 -14.61 -23.96
N LEU A 65 -7.11 -14.42 -25.25
CA LEU A 65 -6.06 -14.18 -26.24
C LEU A 65 -5.31 -12.87 -25.97
N ASP A 66 -6.02 -11.79 -25.63
CA ASP A 66 -5.39 -10.51 -25.27
C ASP A 66 -4.48 -10.64 -24.04
N ILE A 67 -4.92 -11.36 -23.00
CA ILE A 67 -4.10 -11.63 -21.81
C ILE A 67 -2.85 -12.42 -22.16
N LEU A 68 -2.95 -13.44 -23.02
CA LEU A 68 -1.79 -14.21 -23.48
C LEU A 68 -0.84 -13.34 -24.31
N ASN A 69 -1.36 -12.48 -25.18
CA ASN A 69 -0.55 -11.52 -25.94
C ASN A 69 0.19 -10.56 -25.01
N MET A 70 -0.49 -10.01 -23.99
CA MET A 70 0.13 -9.14 -22.99
C MET A 70 1.21 -9.87 -22.19
N HIS A 71 1.04 -11.17 -21.94
CA HIS A 71 2.07 -12.01 -21.31
C HIS A 71 3.29 -12.21 -22.21
N VAL A 72 3.09 -12.57 -23.48
CA VAL A 72 4.18 -12.74 -24.46
C VAL A 72 4.96 -11.44 -24.65
N LEU A 73 4.29 -10.28 -24.61
CA LEU A 73 4.91 -8.96 -24.68
C LEU A 73 5.63 -8.55 -23.37
N GLY A 74 5.63 -9.39 -22.34
CA GLY A 74 6.23 -9.10 -21.04
C GLY A 74 5.51 -8.01 -20.23
N TYR A 75 4.28 -7.66 -20.63
CA TYR A 75 3.52 -6.60 -19.98
C TYR A 75 3.07 -7.01 -18.57
N ALA A 76 2.47 -8.19 -18.46
CA ALA A 76 2.00 -8.77 -17.20
C ALA A 76 1.88 -10.30 -17.32
N GLU A 77 2.03 -11.01 -16.21
CA GLU A 77 1.81 -12.45 -16.17
C GLU A 77 0.36 -12.81 -16.49
N ALA A 78 0.11 -13.90 -17.23
CA ALA A 78 -1.25 -14.32 -17.55
C ALA A 78 -2.10 -14.61 -16.29
N THR A 79 -1.45 -15.06 -15.21
CA THR A 79 -2.09 -15.33 -13.91
C THR A 79 -2.26 -14.09 -13.02
N ALA A 80 -1.66 -12.94 -13.39
CA ALA A 80 -1.80 -11.70 -12.63
C ALA A 80 -3.19 -11.05 -12.81
N TRP A 81 -3.96 -11.50 -13.78
CA TRP A 81 -5.32 -11.03 -14.05
C TRP A 81 -6.33 -11.70 -13.13
N SER A 82 -7.41 -10.98 -12.80
CA SER A 82 -8.54 -11.55 -12.08
C SER A 82 -9.18 -12.72 -12.84
N LYS A 83 -9.89 -13.57 -12.10
CA LYS A 83 -10.84 -14.53 -12.71
C LYS A 83 -11.85 -13.77 -13.57
N PRO A 84 -12.36 -14.38 -14.66
CA PRO A 84 -13.34 -13.72 -15.51
C PRO A 84 -14.62 -13.52 -14.71
N GLN A 85 -15.12 -12.29 -14.65
CA GLN A 85 -16.35 -11.95 -13.96
C GLN A 85 -17.45 -11.67 -14.98
N PRO A 86 -18.62 -12.32 -14.89
CA PRO A 86 -19.73 -12.05 -15.80
C PRO A 86 -20.30 -10.64 -15.56
N THR A 87 -20.62 -9.93 -16.64
CA THR A 87 -21.15 -8.55 -16.57
C THR A 87 -22.66 -8.45 -16.70
N GLY A 88 -23.35 -9.61 -16.82
CA GLY A 88 -24.79 -9.68 -17.07
C GLY A 88 -25.17 -9.68 -18.54
N LYS A 89 -24.22 -9.42 -19.46
CA LYS A 89 -24.43 -9.62 -20.90
C LYS A 89 -23.95 -11.02 -21.33
N PRO A 90 -24.64 -11.68 -22.27
CA PRO A 90 -24.19 -12.96 -22.82
C PRO A 90 -22.81 -12.81 -23.44
N ASN A 91 -21.94 -13.78 -23.15
CA ASN A 91 -20.56 -13.87 -23.64
C ASN A 91 -19.64 -12.70 -23.26
N GLU A 92 -20.05 -11.75 -22.41
CA GLU A 92 -19.19 -10.65 -21.97
C GLU A 92 -18.66 -10.92 -20.55
N VAL A 93 -17.35 -10.81 -20.39
CA VAL A 93 -16.68 -10.90 -19.09
C VAL A 93 -15.75 -9.72 -18.89
N VAL A 94 -15.45 -9.43 -17.63
CA VAL A 94 -14.44 -8.45 -17.24
C VAL A 94 -13.26 -9.16 -16.58
N ARG A 95 -12.05 -8.68 -16.89
CA ARG A 95 -10.77 -9.09 -16.30
C ARG A 95 -10.05 -7.83 -15.81
N VAL A 96 -9.49 -7.90 -14.61
CA VAL A 96 -8.83 -6.76 -13.97
C VAL A 96 -7.40 -7.12 -13.58
N LEU A 97 -6.45 -6.23 -13.89
CA LEU A 97 -5.06 -6.28 -13.44
C LEU A 97 -4.75 -5.00 -12.66
N ILE A 98 -4.04 -5.13 -11.53
CA ILE A 98 -3.52 -3.99 -10.77
C ILE A 98 -1.99 -4.11 -10.79
N LYS A 99 -1.31 -3.08 -11.29
CA LYS A 99 0.15 -3.05 -11.40
C LYS A 99 0.71 -1.73 -10.89
N THR A 100 1.72 -1.80 -10.03
CA THR A 100 2.46 -0.63 -9.56
C THR A 100 3.46 -0.19 -10.62
N GLN A 101 3.39 1.09 -11.01
CA GLN A 101 4.26 1.72 -11.99
C GLN A 101 5.09 2.80 -11.32
N LEU A 102 6.34 2.95 -11.77
CA LEU A 102 7.20 4.05 -11.36
C LEU A 102 6.89 5.26 -12.23
N VAL A 103 6.57 6.39 -11.61
CA VAL A 103 6.26 7.65 -12.29
C VAL A 103 7.27 8.70 -11.84
N GLU A 104 8.02 9.23 -12.80
CA GLU A 104 9.06 10.23 -12.57
C GLU A 104 8.49 11.61 -12.29
#